data_AF-A0A151K2Z2-F1
#
_entry.id   AF-A0A151K2Z2-F1
#
_cell.length_a   1.000
_cell.length_b   1.000
_cell.length_c   1.000
_cell.angle_alpha   90.00
_cell.angle_beta   90.00
_cell.angle_gamma   90.00
#
_symmetry.space_group_name_H-M   'P 1'
#
loop_
_entity.id
_entity.type
_entity.pdbx_description
1 polymer ?
#
loop_
_entity_poly.entity_id
_entity_poly.type
_entity_poly.pdbx_seq_one_letter_code
_entity_poly.pdbx_strand_id
1 'polypeptide(L)'
;MYLYMKNKKHHVKRRWWLRFVNRVTRQQGFFNNLFREVYETDHEEFFSMTRMLPEQFDQLCDRVRLYLTKRSNRTPISVEERLAVTLQFLAHGDSVKSKSWEYCIGRSTAHKIIGETCDAIWKALQKEYLPRPKKERWTEIMNEFYNK
;
A
#
# COMPACT_ATOMS: atom_id res chain seq x y z
N MET A 1 4.71 42.69 -6.28
CA MET A 1 3.35 42.14 -6.49
C MET A 1 3.43 40.75 -7.14
N TYR A 2 4.08 39.78 -6.48
CA TYR A 2 4.35 38.42 -7.01
C TYR A 2 3.72 37.34 -6.12
N LEU A 3 2.43 37.47 -5.83
CA LEU A 3 1.70 36.52 -4.99
C LEU A 3 0.29 36.32 -5.55
N TYR A 4 0.12 35.54 -6.63
CA TYR A 4 -1.09 34.70 -6.83
C TYR A 4 -1.11 33.83 -8.10
N MET A 5 -0.11 32.97 -8.33
CA MET A 5 -0.33 31.82 -9.24
C MET A 5 -1.08 30.72 -8.46
N LYS A 6 -2.36 30.99 -8.17
CA LYS A 6 -3.30 29.98 -7.69
C LYS A 6 -3.34 28.87 -8.75
N ASN A 7 -2.77 27.70 -8.43
CA ASN A 7 -2.88 26.47 -9.20
C ASN A 7 -4.36 26.06 -9.32
N LYS A 8 -5.09 26.67 -10.26
CA LYS A 8 -6.39 26.18 -10.71
C LYS A 8 -6.12 24.89 -11.48
N LYS A 9 -6.30 23.74 -10.83
CA LYS A 9 -6.25 22.43 -11.48
C LYS A 9 -7.28 22.43 -12.60
N HIS A 10 -6.84 22.61 -13.84
CA HIS A 10 -7.70 22.45 -15.00
C HIS A 10 -8.24 21.02 -15.01
N HIS A 11 -9.55 20.86 -14.77
CA HIS A 11 -10.21 19.58 -14.87
C HIS A 11 -10.33 19.21 -16.34
N VAL A 12 -9.27 18.60 -16.89
CA VAL A 12 -9.32 17.99 -18.22
C VAL A 12 -10.45 16.95 -18.19
N LYS A 13 -11.42 17.12 -19.10
CA LYS A 13 -12.52 16.17 -19.26
C LYS A 13 -11.91 14.82 -19.59
N ARG A 14 -12.04 13.85 -18.69
CA ARG A 14 -11.48 12.51 -18.89
C ARG A 14 -12.16 11.86 -20.09
N ARG A 15 -11.40 11.46 -21.11
CA ARG A 15 -11.89 10.66 -22.26
C ARG A 15 -12.61 9.39 -21.78
N TRP A 16 -12.06 8.76 -20.75
CA TRP A 16 -12.62 7.56 -20.13
C TRP A 16 -12.62 7.72 -18.63
N TRP A 17 -13.78 7.47 -18.00
CA TRP A 17 -13.87 7.45 -16.54
C TRP A 17 -13.18 6.21 -15.93
N LEU A 18 -13.36 5.05 -16.56
CA LEU A 18 -12.56 3.82 -16.41
C LEU A 18 -12.26 3.28 -17.82
N ARG A 19 -11.03 2.82 -18.06
CA ARG A 19 -10.71 2.11 -19.31
C ARG A 19 -11.46 0.77 -19.34
N PHE A 20 -11.89 0.34 -20.54
CA PHE A 20 -12.60 -0.94 -20.71
C PHE A 20 -11.82 -2.13 -20.16
N VAL A 21 -10.50 -2.15 -20.37
CA VAL A 21 -9.59 -3.17 -19.85
C VAL A 21 -9.56 -3.25 -18.32
N ASN A 22 -10.10 -2.27 -17.58
CA ASN A 22 -10.20 -2.30 -16.11
C ASN A 22 -11.64 -2.59 -15.61
N ARG A 23 -12.64 -2.72 -16.51
CA ARG A 23 -14.04 -2.93 -16.13
C ARG A 23 -14.38 -4.41 -15.93
N VAL A 24 -13.94 -5.25 -16.85
CA VAL A 24 -14.17 -6.71 -16.82
C VAL A 24 -13.20 -7.40 -15.86
N THR A 25 -12.01 -6.83 -15.75
CA THR A 25 -10.83 -7.49 -15.19
C THR A 25 -10.65 -7.31 -13.69
N ARG A 26 -11.50 -6.57 -12.97
CA ARG A 26 -11.32 -6.47 -11.51
C ARG A 26 -11.46 -7.82 -10.82
N GLN A 27 -12.40 -8.65 -11.28
CA GLN A 27 -12.50 -10.04 -10.83
C GLN A 27 -11.37 -10.92 -11.38
N GLN A 28 -10.83 -10.58 -12.55
CA GLN A 28 -9.66 -11.24 -13.15
C GLN A 28 -8.33 -10.64 -12.67
N GLY A 29 -8.37 -9.71 -11.70
CA GLY A 29 -7.22 -8.98 -11.24
C GLY A 29 -6.38 -9.86 -10.34
N PHE A 30 -5.09 -9.56 -10.25
CA PHE A 30 -4.12 -10.32 -9.48
C PHE A 30 -4.61 -10.69 -8.06
N PHE A 31 -5.25 -9.73 -7.37
CA PHE A 31 -5.73 -9.92 -6.00
C PHE A 31 -6.79 -11.03 -5.86
N ASN A 32 -7.79 -11.05 -6.75
CA ASN A 32 -8.90 -11.98 -6.65
C ASN A 32 -8.56 -13.38 -7.21
N ASN A 33 -7.39 -13.53 -7.83
CA ASN A 33 -6.91 -14.78 -8.41
C ASN A 33 -5.64 -15.21 -7.65
N LEU A 34 -4.46 -15.06 -8.30
CA LEU A 34 -3.21 -15.60 -7.79
C LEU A 34 -2.88 -15.19 -6.35
N PHE A 35 -3.12 -13.93 -5.96
CA PHE A 35 -2.83 -13.50 -4.59
C PHE A 35 -3.62 -14.31 -3.55
N ARG A 36 -4.90 -14.55 -3.82
CA ARG A 36 -5.79 -15.30 -2.92
C ARG A 36 -5.45 -16.79 -2.92
N GLU A 37 -5.14 -17.35 -4.08
CA GLU A 37 -4.70 -18.74 -4.18
C GLU A 37 -3.43 -18.96 -3.37
N VAL A 38 -2.39 -18.15 -3.60
CA VAL A 38 -1.13 -18.22 -2.85
C VAL A 38 -1.33 -17.98 -1.35
N TYR A 39 -2.21 -17.04 -0.97
CA TYR A 39 -2.59 -16.82 0.43
C TYR A 39 -3.14 -18.08 1.11
N GLU A 40 -3.91 -18.90 0.39
CA GLU A 40 -4.56 -20.10 0.93
C GLU A 40 -3.71 -21.37 0.79
N THR A 41 -2.82 -21.45 -0.22
CA THR A 41 -2.13 -22.70 -0.58
C THR A 41 -0.62 -22.71 -0.35
N ASP A 42 0.07 -21.56 -0.47
CA ASP A 42 1.54 -21.49 -0.48
C ASP A 42 2.07 -20.28 0.31
N HIS A 43 2.39 -20.52 1.57
CA HIS A 43 2.87 -19.48 2.48
C HIS A 43 4.30 -19.03 2.15
N GLU A 44 5.13 -19.87 1.50
CA GLU A 44 6.50 -19.49 1.11
C GLU A 44 6.45 -18.47 -0.03
N GLU A 45 5.63 -18.74 -1.04
CA GLU A 45 5.44 -17.80 -2.15
C GLU A 45 4.69 -16.54 -1.67
N PHE A 46 3.72 -16.68 -0.75
CA PHE A 46 3.09 -15.52 -0.12
C PHE A 46 4.10 -14.62 0.59
N PHE A 47 5.02 -15.22 1.34
CA PHE A 47 6.09 -14.49 2.01
C PHE A 47 7.07 -13.86 1.00
N SER A 48 7.40 -14.56 -0.08
CA SER A 48 8.21 -14.01 -1.18
C SER A 48 7.55 -12.73 -1.74
N MET A 49 6.24 -12.81 -2.01
CA MET A 49 5.44 -11.72 -2.57
C MET A 49 5.25 -10.52 -1.64
N THR A 50 5.06 -10.75 -0.34
CA THR A 50 4.62 -9.69 0.61
C THR A 50 5.62 -9.37 1.71
N ARG A 51 6.63 -10.23 1.94
CA ARG A 51 7.56 -10.22 3.09
C ARG A 51 6.86 -10.42 4.44
N MET A 52 5.69 -11.04 4.45
CA MET A 52 4.89 -11.32 5.64
C MET A 52 4.26 -12.70 5.51
N LEU A 53 4.03 -13.37 6.63
CA LEU A 53 3.15 -14.54 6.68
C LEU A 53 1.67 -14.10 6.55
N PRO A 54 0.76 -14.98 6.09
CA PRO A 54 -0.67 -14.67 5.99
C PRO A 54 -1.27 -14.09 7.28
N GLU A 55 -0.90 -14.64 8.44
CA GLU A 55 -1.41 -14.19 9.74
C GLU A 55 -0.92 -12.79 10.09
N GLN A 56 0.33 -12.46 9.72
CA GLN A 56 0.88 -11.12 9.91
C GLN A 56 0.22 -10.11 8.97
N PHE A 57 -0.10 -10.53 7.75
CA PHE A 57 -0.84 -9.73 6.79
C PHE A 57 -2.23 -9.38 7.31
N ASP A 58 -2.96 -10.35 7.87
CA ASP A 58 -4.28 -10.15 8.47
C ASP A 58 -4.22 -9.20 9.68
N GLN A 59 -3.26 -9.41 10.58
CA GLN A 59 -3.04 -8.51 11.72
C GLN A 59 -2.75 -7.08 11.27
N LEU A 60 -1.95 -6.91 10.21
CA LEU A 60 -1.68 -5.60 9.66
C LEU A 60 -2.93 -4.99 9.02
N CYS A 61 -3.71 -5.77 8.27
CA CYS A 61 -4.99 -5.34 7.69
C CYS A 61 -5.90 -4.75 8.76
N ASP A 62 -6.06 -5.42 9.91
CA ASP A 62 -6.92 -4.95 10.98
C ASP A 62 -6.41 -3.66 11.63
N ARG A 63 -5.10 -3.54 11.83
CA ARG A 63 -4.48 -2.32 12.35
C ARG A 63 -4.65 -1.11 11.41
N VAL A 64 -4.60 -1.32 10.09
CA VAL A 64 -4.73 -0.23 9.10
C VAL A 64 -6.18 0.02 8.65
N ARG A 65 -7.12 -0.87 8.98
CA ARG A 65 -8.51 -0.87 8.48
C ARG A 65 -9.23 0.47 8.67
N LEU A 66 -9.07 1.08 9.85
CA LEU A 66 -9.67 2.37 10.20
C LEU A 66 -9.16 3.53 9.32
N TYR A 67 -7.93 3.44 8.81
CA TYR A 67 -7.33 4.48 7.97
C TYR A 67 -7.60 4.29 6.47
N LEU A 68 -7.83 3.05 6.04
CA LEU A 68 -7.91 2.69 4.61
C LEU A 68 -9.31 2.40 4.11
N THR A 69 -10.27 2.18 4.99
CA THR A 69 -11.67 1.99 4.60
C THR A 69 -12.22 3.24 3.90
N LYS A 70 -12.69 3.09 2.67
CA LYS A 70 -13.28 4.18 1.88
C LYS A 70 -14.77 3.94 1.67
N ARG A 71 -15.57 5.00 1.86
CA ARG A 71 -16.97 5.03 1.41
C ARG A 71 -17.04 5.63 0.02
N SER A 72 -17.78 4.99 -0.87
CA SER A 72 -17.90 5.37 -2.27
C SER A 72 -19.21 4.81 -2.82
N ASN A 73 -19.83 5.53 -3.77
CA ASN A 73 -21.02 5.05 -4.48
C ASN A 73 -20.72 3.84 -5.39
N ARG A 74 -19.45 3.48 -5.53
CA ARG A 74 -18.97 2.26 -6.20
C ARG A 74 -18.28 1.37 -5.20
N THR A 75 -18.24 0.07 -5.50
CA THR A 75 -17.45 -0.91 -4.75
C THR A 75 -16.01 -0.42 -4.58
N PRO A 76 -15.64 -0.01 -3.35
CA PRO A 76 -14.28 0.45 -3.07
C PRO A 76 -13.31 -0.74 -3.19
N ILE A 77 -12.05 -0.42 -3.46
CA ILE A 77 -10.96 -1.40 -3.36
C ILE A 77 -10.83 -1.73 -1.88
N SER A 78 -10.82 -3.03 -1.54
CA SER A 78 -10.78 -3.51 -0.17
C SER A 78 -9.49 -3.09 0.55
N VAL A 79 -9.47 -3.18 1.87
CA VAL A 79 -8.28 -2.82 2.66
C VAL A 79 -7.15 -3.79 2.34
N GLU A 80 -7.49 -5.07 2.21
CA GLU A 80 -6.64 -6.19 1.90
C GLU A 80 -6.01 -6.00 0.52
N GLU A 81 -6.80 -5.65 -0.51
CA GLU A 81 -6.29 -5.41 -1.86
C GLU A 81 -5.38 -4.17 -1.90
N ARG A 82 -5.73 -3.11 -1.17
CA ARG A 82 -4.88 -1.91 -1.03
C ARG A 82 -3.54 -2.23 -0.39
N LEU A 83 -3.56 -3.07 0.64
CA LEU A 83 -2.36 -3.49 1.36
C LEU A 83 -1.50 -4.40 0.48
N ALA A 84 -2.09 -5.40 -0.17
CA ALA A 84 -1.43 -6.33 -1.10
C ALA A 84 -0.65 -5.61 -2.21
N VAL A 85 -1.31 -4.66 -2.90
CA VAL A 85 -0.67 -3.82 -3.93
C VAL A 85 0.57 -3.12 -3.38
N THR A 86 0.45 -2.56 -2.18
CA THR A 86 1.49 -1.73 -1.56
C THR A 86 2.66 -2.59 -1.08
N LEU A 87 2.39 -3.70 -0.39
CA LEU A 87 3.42 -4.61 0.09
C LEU A 87 4.21 -5.22 -1.06
N GLN A 88 3.55 -5.69 -2.12
CA GLN A 88 4.28 -6.18 -3.30
C GLN A 88 5.16 -5.10 -3.95
N PHE A 89 4.63 -3.88 -4.06
CA PHE A 89 5.39 -2.74 -4.58
C PHE A 89 6.64 -2.47 -3.73
N LEU A 90 6.51 -2.46 -2.39
CA LEU A 90 7.63 -2.24 -1.46
C LEU A 90 8.62 -3.42 -1.44
N ALA A 91 8.12 -4.65 -1.54
CA ALA A 91 8.94 -5.86 -1.48
C ALA A 91 9.83 -6.07 -2.72
N HIS A 92 9.37 -5.61 -3.89
CA HIS A 92 10.03 -5.88 -5.19
C HIS A 92 10.56 -4.62 -5.89
N GLY A 93 10.16 -3.42 -5.45
CA GLY A 93 10.60 -2.17 -6.08
C GLY A 93 10.08 -1.97 -7.52
N ASP A 94 8.98 -2.63 -7.88
CA ASP A 94 8.39 -2.55 -9.23
C ASP A 94 7.75 -1.17 -9.50
N SER A 95 7.48 -0.85 -10.76
CA SER A 95 6.80 0.38 -11.13
C SER A 95 5.31 0.33 -10.75
N VAL A 96 4.77 1.49 -10.34
CA VAL A 96 3.32 1.63 -10.11
C VAL A 96 2.50 1.33 -11.36
N LYS A 97 3.09 1.49 -12.56
CA LYS A 97 2.43 1.18 -13.83
C LYS A 97 2.22 -0.33 -13.96
N SER A 98 3.23 -1.14 -13.67
CA SER A 98 3.16 -2.61 -13.68
C SER A 98 2.06 -3.10 -12.73
N LYS A 99 2.13 -2.68 -11.45
CA LYS A 99 1.12 -3.05 -10.44
C LYS A 99 -0.29 -2.58 -10.81
N SER A 100 -0.42 -1.44 -11.48
CA SER A 100 -1.72 -0.97 -11.96
C SER A 100 -2.33 -1.89 -13.02
N TRP A 101 -1.52 -2.52 -13.86
CA TRP A 101 -1.97 -3.49 -14.85
C TRP A 101 -2.31 -4.83 -14.20
N GLU A 102 -1.43 -5.38 -13.37
CA GLU A 102 -1.64 -6.66 -12.68
C GLU A 102 -2.92 -6.67 -11.84
N TYR A 103 -3.11 -5.64 -11.03
CA TYR A 103 -4.30 -5.51 -10.18
C TYR A 103 -5.50 -4.90 -10.91
N CYS A 104 -5.36 -4.54 -12.19
CA CYS A 104 -6.41 -3.91 -12.98
C CYS A 104 -6.96 -2.61 -12.38
N ILE A 105 -6.09 -1.87 -11.67
CA ILE A 105 -6.40 -0.60 -11.01
C ILE A 105 -5.97 0.56 -11.94
N GLY A 106 -6.74 1.64 -11.98
CA GLY A 106 -6.31 2.82 -12.73
C GLY A 106 -4.99 3.37 -12.19
N ARG A 107 -4.01 3.69 -13.05
CA ARG A 107 -2.66 4.17 -12.64
C ARG A 107 -2.69 5.29 -11.59
N SER A 108 -3.55 6.30 -11.77
CA SER A 108 -3.69 7.39 -10.78
C SER A 108 -4.23 6.92 -9.44
N THR A 109 -5.04 5.87 -9.44
CA THR A 109 -5.59 5.26 -8.23
C THR A 109 -4.54 4.39 -7.54
N ALA A 110 -3.76 3.61 -8.29
CA ALA A 110 -2.65 2.83 -7.74
C ALA A 110 -1.62 3.72 -7.03
N HIS A 111 -1.20 4.84 -7.64
CA HIS A 111 -0.33 5.82 -6.98
C HIS A 111 -0.91 6.36 -5.67
N LYS A 112 -2.21 6.67 -5.65
CA LYS A 112 -2.88 7.15 -4.42
C LYS A 112 -2.94 6.06 -3.36
N ILE A 113 -3.26 4.82 -3.74
CA ILE A 113 -3.32 3.69 -2.82
C ILE A 113 -1.99 3.48 -2.15
N ILE A 114 -0.90 3.41 -2.91
CA ILE A 114 0.45 3.18 -2.36
C ILE A 114 0.79 4.26 -1.33
N GLY A 115 0.58 5.54 -1.65
CA GLY A 115 0.83 6.62 -0.70
C GLY A 115 -0.08 6.57 0.55
N GLU A 116 -1.40 6.41 0.37
CA GLU A 116 -2.35 6.32 1.49
C GLU A 116 -2.06 5.13 2.40
N THR A 117 -1.67 3.99 1.83
CA THR A 117 -1.33 2.77 2.57
C THR A 117 -0.03 2.91 3.34
N CYS A 118 1.03 3.49 2.74
CA CYS A 118 2.27 3.77 3.48
C CYS A 118 2.01 4.70 4.68
N ASP A 119 1.21 5.76 4.50
CA ASP A 119 0.83 6.65 5.59
C ASP A 119 0.03 5.93 6.68
N ALA A 120 -0.86 5.01 6.30
CA ALA A 120 -1.65 4.22 7.24
C ALA A 120 -0.77 3.25 8.04
N ILE A 121 0.15 2.54 7.38
CA ILE A 121 1.13 1.65 8.03
C ILE A 121 1.96 2.45 9.04
N TRP A 122 2.47 3.62 8.63
CA TRP A 122 3.22 4.51 9.52
C TRP A 122 2.40 4.88 10.77
N LYS A 123 1.17 5.38 10.59
CA LYS A 123 0.29 5.75 11.72
C LYS A 123 -0.03 4.58 12.65
N ALA A 124 -0.21 3.39 12.09
CA ALA A 124 -0.57 2.20 12.85
C ALA A 124 0.60 1.61 13.65
N LEU A 125 1.82 1.63 13.09
CA LEU A 125 2.96 0.89 13.64
C LEU A 125 4.05 1.76 14.28
N GLN A 126 4.19 3.03 13.89
CA GLN A 126 5.34 3.86 14.27
C GLN A 126 5.55 3.93 15.79
N LYS A 127 4.48 4.03 16.59
CA LYS A 127 4.62 4.16 18.06
C LYS A 127 5.19 2.90 18.71
N GLU A 128 4.89 1.73 18.16
CA GLU A 128 5.31 0.43 18.71
C GLU A 128 6.71 0.05 18.24
N TYR A 129 6.99 0.22 16.94
CA TYR A 129 8.24 -0.26 16.34
C TYR A 129 9.32 0.82 16.21
N LEU A 130 8.95 2.10 16.23
CA LEU A 130 9.86 3.25 16.12
C LEU A 130 9.57 4.28 17.23
N PRO A 131 9.63 3.89 18.52
CA PRO A 131 9.44 4.82 19.62
C PRO A 131 10.55 5.88 19.60
N ARG A 132 10.24 7.09 20.09
CA ARG A 132 11.25 8.15 20.19
C ARG A 132 12.37 7.67 21.13
N PRO A 133 13.61 7.53 20.64
CA PRO A 133 14.70 7.03 21.46
C PRO A 133 15.01 8.03 22.58
N LYS A 134 15.16 7.53 23.81
CA LYS A 134 15.60 8.31 24.97
C LYS A 134 17.12 8.49 24.92
N LYS A 135 17.63 9.49 25.63
CA LYS A 135 19.07 9.80 25.66
C LYS A 135 19.88 8.61 26.17
N GLU A 136 19.35 7.87 27.15
CA GLU A 136 20.00 6.68 27.71
C GLU A 136 20.18 5.60 26.64
N ARG A 137 19.12 5.33 25.87
CA ARG A 137 19.13 4.33 24.80
C ARG A 137 20.11 4.68 23.68
N TRP A 138 20.30 5.95 23.36
CA TRP A 138 21.32 6.38 22.42
C TRP A 138 22.74 6.12 22.93
N THR A 139 23.00 6.40 24.20
CA THR A 139 24.31 6.13 24.81
C THR A 139 24.61 4.64 24.84
N GLU A 140 23.62 3.79 25.11
CA GLU A 140 23.75 2.32 25.02
C GLU A 140 24.12 1.87 23.60
N ILE A 141 23.36 2.30 22.59
CA ILE A 141 23.61 1.95 21.18
C ILE A 141 25.01 2.42 20.74
N MET A 142 25.40 3.63 21.16
CA MET A 142 26.73 4.19 20.88
C MET A 142 27.82 3.32 21.52
N ASN A 143 27.69 2.97 22.79
CA ASN A 143 28.66 2.13 23.49
C ASN A 143 28.74 0.73 22.87
N GLU A 144 27.62 0.12 22.47
CA GLU A 144 27.62 -1.18 21.76
C GLU A 144 28.32 -1.11 20.40
N PHE A 145 28.17 -0.01 19.67
CA PHE A 145 28.79 0.18 18.37
C PHE A 145 30.31 0.37 18.46
N TYR A 146 30.79 1.12 19.47
CA TYR A 146 32.23 1.42 19.63
C TYR A 146 33.01 0.39 20.44
N ASN A 147 32.35 -0.42 21.29
CA ASN A 147 32.99 -1.48 22.09
C ASN A 147 32.95 -2.86 21.40
N LYS A 148 32.50 -2.91 20.15
CA LYS A 148 32.70 -4.03 19.22
C LYS A 148 33.78 -3.68 18.21
#